data_AF-A0A517TA90-F1
#
_entry.id   AF-A0A517TA90-F1
#
_cell.length_a   1.000
_cell.length_b   1.000
_cell.length_c   1.000
_cell.angle_alpha   90.00
_cell.angle_beta   90.00
_cell.angle_gamma   90.00
#
_symmetry.space_group_name_H-M   'P 1'
#
loop_
_entity.id
_entity.type
_entity.pdbx_description
1 polymer ?
#
loop_
_entity_poly.entity_id
_entity_poly.type
_entity_poly.pdbx_seq_one_letter_code
_entity_poly.pdbx_strand_id
1 'polypeptide(L)'
;MGIFGSPGMGEMIIIGVIALLLFGKRLPEVAKNVGKTVSEFRKQITSIQTDIDGASRDTYKSQSYSSSSRPQPTADPEEFEVQAPKFEPPTSAPVPVAENSSEDEQPNA
;
A
#
# COMPACT_ATOMS: atom_id res chain seq x y z
N MET A 1 -12.51 -25.43 -50.56
CA MET A 1 -11.71 -24.19 -50.51
C MET A 1 -12.17 -23.41 -49.28
N GLY A 2 -11.38 -23.38 -48.21
CA GLY A 2 -11.84 -22.86 -46.92
C GLY A 2 -10.82 -23.10 -45.81
N ILE A 3 -9.81 -22.23 -45.75
CA ILE A 3 -8.74 -22.23 -44.73
C ILE A 3 -8.91 -21.12 -43.69
N PHE A 4 -10.00 -20.34 -43.76
CA PHE A 4 -10.20 -19.10 -42.98
C PHE A 4 -11.17 -19.24 -41.79
N GLY A 5 -11.51 -20.46 -41.37
CA GLY A 5 -12.50 -20.69 -40.30
C GLY A 5 -11.98 -20.49 -38.88
N SER A 6 -10.68 -20.74 -38.67
CA SER A 6 -9.98 -20.53 -37.40
C SER A 6 -8.47 -20.63 -37.66
N PRO A 7 -7.62 -19.82 -36.98
CA PRO A 7 -6.18 -19.99 -37.04
C PRO A 7 -5.80 -21.27 -36.29
N GLY A 8 -5.82 -22.39 -37.02
CA GLY A 8 -5.40 -23.69 -36.52
C GLY A 8 -3.90 -23.70 -36.22
N MET A 9 -3.44 -24.72 -35.50
CA MET A 9 -2.03 -24.88 -35.13
C MET A 9 -1.06 -24.73 -36.32
N GLY A 10 -1.47 -25.19 -37.51
CA GLY A 10 -0.68 -25.04 -38.74
C GLY A 10 -0.45 -23.58 -39.17
N GLU A 11 -1.44 -22.70 -39.06
CA GLU A 11 -1.29 -21.27 -39.40
C GLU A 11 -0.37 -20.56 -38.39
N MET A 12 -0.53 -20.86 -37.09
CA MET A 12 0.35 -20.34 -36.04
C MET A 12 1.81 -20.77 -36.24
N ILE A 13 2.06 -22.01 -36.70
CA ILE A 13 3.40 -22.48 -37.08
C ILE A 13 3.93 -21.71 -38.29
N ILE A 14 3.13 -21.49 -39.34
CA ILE A 14 3.54 -20.74 -40.54
C ILE A 14 3.92 -19.29 -40.17
N ILE A 15 3.09 -18.60 -39.38
CA ILE A 15 3.39 -17.25 -38.88
C ILE A 15 4.66 -17.26 -38.01
N GLY A 16 4.82 -18.27 -37.16
CA GLY A 16 6.03 -18.47 -36.35
C GLY A 16 7.29 -18.64 -37.20
N VAL A 17 7.24 -19.43 -38.29
CA VAL A 17 8.36 -19.59 -39.23
C VAL A 17 8.67 -18.29 -39.95
N ILE A 18 7.67 -17.54 -40.44
CA ILE A 18 7.87 -16.23 -41.06
C ILE A 18 8.52 -15.25 -40.07
N ALA A 19 8.05 -15.21 -38.82
CA ALA A 19 8.66 -14.39 -37.78
C ALA A 19 10.10 -14.81 -37.46
N LEU A 20 10.40 -16.12 -37.46
CA LEU A 20 11.77 -16.63 -37.30
C LEU A 20 12.66 -16.28 -38.50
N LEU A 21 12.14 -16.18 -39.72
CA LEU A 21 12.92 -15.73 -40.88
C LEU A 21 13.20 -14.22 -40.83
N LEU A 22 12.24 -13.41 -40.39
CA LEU A 22 12.38 -11.95 -40.29
C LEU A 22 13.25 -11.50 -39.10
N PHE A 23 13.03 -12.09 -37.92
CA PHE A 23 13.70 -11.68 -36.68
C PHE A 23 14.86 -12.60 -36.27
N GLY A 24 14.89 -13.84 -36.74
CA GLY A 24 15.92 -14.83 -36.41
C GLY A 24 16.13 -14.97 -34.89
N LYS A 25 17.39 -14.92 -34.49
CA LYS A 25 17.81 -14.99 -33.07
C LYS A 25 17.32 -13.81 -32.21
N ARG A 26 16.79 -12.73 -32.80
CA ARG A 26 16.23 -11.58 -32.08
C ARG A 26 14.77 -11.77 -31.67
N LEU A 27 14.06 -12.77 -32.20
CA LEU A 27 12.67 -13.07 -31.82
C LEU A 27 12.45 -13.21 -30.30
N PRO A 28 13.27 -13.97 -29.52
CA PRO A 28 13.14 -14.02 -28.06
C PRO A 28 13.48 -12.68 -27.37
N GLU A 29 14.34 -11.84 -27.97
CA GLU A 29 14.68 -10.51 -27.43
C GLU A 29 13.49 -9.54 -27.61
N VAL A 30 12.90 -9.50 -28.81
CA VAL A 30 11.69 -8.74 -29.12
C VAL A 30 10.52 -9.21 -28.24
N ALA A 31 10.30 -10.52 -28.11
CA ALA A 31 9.26 -11.08 -27.26
C ALA A 31 9.45 -10.71 -25.78
N LYS A 32 10.69 -10.68 -25.27
CA LYS A 32 10.98 -10.22 -23.90
C LYS A 32 10.74 -8.72 -23.73
N ASN A 33 11.05 -7.91 -24.73
CA ASN A 33 10.84 -6.46 -24.67
C ASN A 33 9.34 -6.11 -24.71
N VAL A 34 8.59 -6.67 -25.67
CA VAL A 34 7.12 -6.52 -25.75
C VAL A 34 6.44 -7.11 -24.52
N GLY A 35 6.87 -8.29 -24.06
CA GLY A 35 6.32 -8.96 -22.88
C GLY A 35 6.49 -8.17 -21.58
N LYS A 36 7.57 -7.40 -21.42
CA LYS A 36 7.74 -6.43 -20.31
C LYS A 36 6.70 -5.33 -20.39
N THR A 37 6.58 -4.65 -21.54
CA THR A 37 5.59 -3.59 -21.76
C THR A 37 4.16 -4.08 -21.49
N VAL A 38 3.79 -5.27 -21.97
CA VAL A 38 2.48 -5.88 -21.72
C VAL A 38 2.28 -6.26 -20.25
N SER A 39 3.33 -6.76 -19.56
CA SER A 39 3.27 -7.08 -18.13
C SER A 39 3.06 -5.82 -17.27
N GLU A 40 3.77 -4.74 -17.57
CA GLU A 40 3.64 -3.45 -16.89
C GLU A 40 2.27 -2.81 -17.14
N PHE A 41 1.81 -2.81 -18.39
CA PHE A 41 0.47 -2.36 -18.77
C PHE A 41 -0.64 -3.15 -18.05
N ARG A 42 -0.52 -4.49 -17.96
CA ARG A 42 -1.47 -5.32 -17.22
C ARG A 42 -1.51 -4.98 -15.73
N LYS A 43 -0.34 -4.73 -15.11
CA LYS A 43 -0.26 -4.30 -13.69
C LYS A 43 -0.95 -2.95 -13.48
N GLN A 44 -0.73 -1.99 -14.37
CA GLN A 44 -1.37 -0.66 -14.32
C GLN A 44 -2.90 -0.78 -14.41
N ILE A 45 -3.44 -1.53 -15.38
CA ILE A 45 -4.88 -1.79 -15.48
C ILE A 45 -5.42 -2.46 -14.20
N THR A 46 -4.70 -3.45 -13.66
CA THR A 46 -5.14 -4.16 -12.44
C THR A 46 -5.19 -3.25 -11.23
N SER A 47 -4.24 -2.31 -11.09
CA SER A 47 -4.28 -1.27 -10.04
C SER A 47 -5.52 -0.39 -10.20
N ILE A 48 -5.72 0.17 -11.39
CA ILE A 48 -6.85 1.07 -11.67
C ILE A 48 -8.20 0.39 -11.37
N GLN A 49 -8.37 -0.88 -11.75
CA GLN A 49 -9.58 -1.65 -11.41
C GLN A 49 -9.77 -1.77 -9.90
N THR A 50 -8.69 -2.07 -9.16
CA THR A 50 -8.70 -2.21 -7.70
C THR A 50 -9.02 -0.88 -7.01
N ASP A 51 -8.48 0.23 -7.52
CA ASP A 51 -8.68 1.58 -6.97
C ASP A 51 -10.14 2.05 -7.16
N ILE A 52 -10.75 1.74 -8.32
CA ILE A 52 -12.17 2.02 -8.61
C ILE A 52 -13.10 1.18 -7.71
N ASP A 53 -12.82 -0.10 -7.56
CA ASP A 53 -13.59 -1.01 -6.70
C ASP A 53 -13.42 -0.64 -5.20
N GLY A 54 -12.24 -0.14 -4.81
CA GLY A 54 -11.94 0.36 -3.48
C GLY A 54 -12.70 1.66 -3.14
N ALA A 55 -12.61 2.67 -4.01
CA ALA A 55 -13.33 3.94 -3.82
C ALA A 55 -14.86 3.74 -3.76
N SER A 56 -15.38 2.75 -4.50
CA SER A 56 -16.78 2.32 -4.42
C SER A 56 -17.11 1.68 -3.07
N ARG A 57 -16.19 0.95 -2.42
CA ARG A 57 -16.42 0.35 -1.09
C ARG A 57 -16.28 1.35 0.06
N ASP A 58 -15.34 2.28 -0.01
CA ASP A 58 -15.10 3.25 1.07
C ASP A 58 -16.26 4.24 1.24
N THR A 59 -16.96 4.58 0.15
CA THR A 59 -18.19 5.38 0.19
C THR A 59 -19.34 4.67 0.92
N TYR A 60 -19.52 3.36 0.75
CA TYR A 60 -20.51 2.59 1.53
C TYR A 60 -20.10 2.37 3.00
N LYS A 61 -18.79 2.22 3.26
CA LYS A 61 -18.27 2.04 4.63
C LYS A 61 -18.41 3.31 5.49
N SER A 62 -18.32 4.50 4.88
CA SER A 62 -18.50 5.77 5.59
C SER A 62 -19.92 5.98 6.12
N GLN A 63 -20.95 5.41 5.48
CA GLN A 63 -22.35 5.54 5.92
C GLN A 63 -22.77 4.56 7.02
N SER A 64 -21.98 3.53 7.32
CA SER A 64 -22.36 2.46 8.25
C SER A 64 -21.95 2.69 9.72
N TYR A 65 -21.30 3.82 10.03
CA TYR A 65 -20.83 4.15 11.39
C TYR A 65 -21.60 5.25 12.13
N SER A 66 -22.63 5.88 11.53
CA SER A 66 -23.41 6.95 12.21
C SER A 66 -24.69 6.47 12.91
N SER A 67 -25.01 5.18 12.86
CA SER A 67 -26.30 4.63 13.32
C SER A 67 -26.18 3.46 14.32
N SER A 68 -25.52 3.67 15.46
CA SER A 68 -25.82 2.87 16.67
C SER A 68 -25.46 3.56 17.98
N SER A 69 -26.30 4.50 18.40
CA SER A 69 -26.38 4.91 19.81
C SER A 69 -27.28 3.92 20.57
N ARG A 70 -26.73 2.80 21.05
CA ARG A 70 -27.38 1.99 22.09
C ARG A 70 -26.39 1.26 23.00
N PRO A 71 -26.38 1.53 24.31
CA PRO A 71 -25.64 0.71 25.27
C PRO A 71 -26.35 -0.64 25.50
N GLN A 72 -25.58 -1.72 25.62
CA GLN A 72 -26.02 -3.06 26.00
C GLN A 72 -25.33 -3.45 27.31
N PRO A 73 -26.05 -3.59 28.45
CA PRO A 73 -25.51 -4.12 29.70
C PRO A 73 -25.55 -5.65 29.76
N THR A 74 -24.88 -6.23 30.77
CA THR A 74 -24.86 -7.67 31.18
C THR A 74 -24.16 -8.64 30.20
N ALA A 75 -23.38 -9.63 30.64
CA ALA A 75 -23.10 -10.11 32.01
C ALA A 75 -21.63 -10.61 32.15
N ASP A 76 -21.13 -10.60 33.39
CA ASP A 76 -19.83 -11.17 33.83
C ASP A 76 -19.86 -12.72 33.72
N PRO A 77 -18.76 -13.38 33.29
CA PRO A 77 -17.78 -13.83 34.29
C PRO A 77 -16.30 -13.80 33.84
N GLU A 78 -15.49 -13.17 34.68
CA GLU A 78 -14.11 -13.50 35.06
C GLU A 78 -12.95 -13.32 34.05
N GLU A 79 -11.91 -12.66 34.58
CA GLU A 79 -10.49 -12.80 34.25
C GLU A 79 -10.01 -12.52 32.80
N PHE A 80 -9.98 -11.24 32.45
CA PHE A 80 -8.77 -10.68 31.85
C PHE A 80 -8.27 -9.51 32.71
N GLU A 81 -7.31 -9.79 33.59
CA GLU A 81 -6.52 -8.74 34.24
C GLU A 81 -5.78 -7.92 33.17
N VAL A 82 -6.34 -6.76 32.83
CA VAL A 82 -5.59 -5.71 32.13
C VAL A 82 -4.54 -5.16 33.10
N GLN A 83 -3.40 -5.84 33.18
CA GLN A 83 -2.19 -5.34 33.82
C GLN A 83 -1.67 -4.14 33.03
N ALA A 84 -2.29 -2.99 33.25
CA ALA A 84 -1.81 -1.71 32.77
C ALA A 84 -0.42 -1.48 33.37
N PRO A 85 0.63 -1.25 32.55
CA PRO A 85 1.96 -0.98 33.07
C PRO A 85 1.90 0.27 33.95
N LYS A 86 2.32 0.11 35.21
CA LYS A 86 2.18 1.11 36.25
C LYS A 86 2.96 2.38 35.88
N PHE A 87 2.22 3.43 35.50
CA PHE A 87 2.78 4.75 35.26
C PHE A 87 3.16 5.38 36.60
N GLU A 88 4.46 5.46 36.90
CA GLU A 88 4.96 6.14 38.08
C GLU A 88 5.30 7.60 37.72
N PRO A 89 4.52 8.59 38.20
CA PRO A 89 4.78 9.99 37.90
C PRO A 89 6.06 10.46 38.65
N PRO A 90 6.97 11.20 37.99
CA PRO A 90 8.17 11.72 38.64
C PRO A 90 7.77 12.68 39.77
N THR A 91 8.11 12.31 41.01
CA THR A 91 7.79 13.07 42.22
C THR A 91 8.99 13.87 42.68
N SER A 92 8.82 15.20 42.74
CA SER A 92 9.73 16.19 43.39
C SER A 92 11.14 16.31 42.79
N ALA A 93 11.84 17.45 42.83
CA ALA A 93 11.58 18.79 43.40
C ALA A 93 12.19 19.86 42.46
N PRO A 94 11.84 21.16 42.57
CA PRO A 94 12.57 22.19 41.82
C PRO A 94 14.04 22.21 42.25
N VAL A 95 14.96 22.03 41.32
CA VAL A 95 16.40 22.10 41.59
C VAL A 95 16.77 23.58 41.81
N PRO A 96 17.28 23.97 42.99
CA PRO A 96 17.78 25.31 43.19
C PRO A 96 19.14 25.42 42.49
N VAL A 97 19.15 26.01 41.29
CA VAL A 97 20.39 26.43 40.62
C VAL A 97 20.94 27.68 41.31
N ALA A 98 21.63 27.45 42.43
CA ALA A 98 22.55 28.41 43.03
C ALA A 98 23.94 28.27 42.37
N GLU A 99 24.57 29.42 42.10
CA GLU A 99 26.01 29.60 41.83
C GLU A 99 26.63 28.82 40.64
N ASN A 100 27.28 29.49 39.69
CA ASN A 100 28.35 30.43 39.98
C ASN A 100 28.68 31.36 38.79
N SER A 101 29.16 32.58 39.11
CA SER A 101 30.06 33.42 38.28
C SER A 101 29.59 33.92 36.89
N SER A 102 29.93 35.10 36.39
CA SER A 102 30.69 36.28 36.91
C SER A 102 30.78 37.31 35.77
N GLU A 103 30.66 38.63 36.06
CA GLU A 103 30.99 39.79 35.20
C GLU A 103 30.36 39.87 33.77
N ASP A 104 30.03 41.02 33.14
CA ASP A 104 29.90 42.44 33.51
C ASP A 104 28.79 43.04 32.59
N GLU A 105 28.37 44.31 32.51
CA GLU A 105 28.86 45.63 32.99
C GLU A 105 27.63 46.49 33.39
N GLN A 106 27.81 47.64 34.05
CA GLN A 106 26.74 48.59 34.38
C GLN A 106 26.53 49.68 33.30
N PRO A 107 25.29 50.17 33.08
CA PRO A 107 25.08 51.46 32.42
C PRO A 107 25.41 52.62 33.37
N ASN A 108 26.25 53.56 32.92
CA ASN A 108 26.60 54.78 33.64
C ASN A 108 25.69 55.96 33.21
N ALA A 109 25.11 56.64 34.21
CA ALA A 109 24.49 57.99 34.21
C ALA A 109 23.45 58.34 33.12
#